data_AF-A0A656JWZ5-F1
#
_entry.id   AF-A0A656JWZ5-F1
#
_cell.length_a   1.000
_cell.length_b   1.000
_cell.length_c   1.000
_cell.angle_alpha   90.00
_cell.angle_beta   90.00
_cell.angle_gamma   90.00
#
_symmetry.space_group_name_H-M   'P 1'
#
loop_
_entity.id
_entity.type
_entity.pdbx_description
1 polymer ?
#
loop_
_entity_poly.entity_id
_entity_poly.type
_entity_poly.pdbx_seq_one_letter_code
_entity_poly.pdbx_strand_id
1 'polypeptide(L)'
;MESGETTEQAALREVWEESGVRAEIVSPYSIFSVPRISEVYIVFRAIALEVTGQFGPETLDYQFFAPEDIPWDSIYYPAIRQILERYIEERQAGVYGIYIGNDDTGKVHFIR
;
A
#
# COMPACT_ATOMS: atom_id res chain seq x y z
N MET A 1 12.76 -3.84 -1.71
CA MET A 1 13.51 -3.73 -0.43
C MET A 1 14.97 -4.00 -0.70
N GLU A 2 15.82 -3.10 -0.23
CA GLU A 2 17.26 -3.22 -0.40
C GLU A 2 17.94 -3.93 0.78
N SER A 3 19.19 -4.35 0.58
CA SER A 3 19.97 -5.01 1.63
C SER A 3 20.29 -4.03 2.76
N GLY A 4 19.97 -4.41 4.00
CA GLY A 4 20.23 -3.59 5.19
C GLY A 4 19.07 -2.70 5.62
N GLU A 5 17.96 -2.70 4.89
CA GLU A 5 16.73 -2.00 5.28
C GLU A 5 15.76 -2.92 6.05
N THR A 6 15.02 -2.34 6.98
CA THR A 6 13.77 -2.92 7.52
C THR A 6 12.65 -2.75 6.50
N THR A 7 11.56 -3.51 6.67
CA THR A 7 10.37 -3.40 5.81
C THR A 7 9.74 -2.01 5.85
N GLU A 8 9.79 -1.38 7.01
CA GLU A 8 9.30 -0.03 7.28
C GLU A 8 10.16 1.02 6.57
N GLN A 9 11.49 0.88 6.64
CA GLN A 9 12.41 1.76 5.93
C GLN A 9 12.23 1.67 4.43
N ALA A 10 12.11 0.45 3.90
CA ALA A 10 11.85 0.25 2.48
C ALA A 10 10.53 0.90 2.07
N ALA A 11 9.43 0.65 2.80
CA ALA A 11 8.14 1.25 2.47
C ALA A 11 8.16 2.80 2.49
N LEU A 12 8.87 3.41 3.45
CA LEU A 12 9.03 4.86 3.51
C LEU A 12 9.93 5.40 2.40
N ARG A 13 11.02 4.69 2.05
CA ARG A 13 11.90 5.06 0.94
C ARG A 13 11.16 5.01 -0.39
N GLU A 14 10.47 3.89 -0.72
CA GLU A 14 9.75 3.75 -1.98
C GLU A 14 8.70 4.86 -2.14
N VAL A 15 7.89 5.14 -1.10
CA VAL A 15 6.88 6.22 -1.17
C VAL A 15 7.53 7.58 -1.39
N TRP A 16 8.65 7.88 -0.73
CA TRP A 16 9.35 9.14 -0.92
C TRP A 16 9.97 9.25 -2.32
N GLU A 17 10.62 8.19 -2.81
CA GLU A 17 11.25 8.17 -4.13
C GLU A 17 10.23 8.26 -5.26
N GLU A 18 9.11 7.55 -5.16
CA GLU A 18 8.09 7.50 -6.22
C GLU A 18 7.13 8.69 -6.21
N SER A 19 6.85 9.31 -5.05
CA SER A 19 5.81 10.35 -4.96
C SER A 19 6.27 11.67 -4.34
N GLY A 20 7.45 11.68 -3.73
CA GLY A 20 7.91 12.83 -2.94
C GLY A 20 7.14 13.05 -1.65
N VAL A 21 6.26 12.14 -1.27
CA VAL A 21 5.48 12.24 -0.03
C VAL A 21 6.31 11.68 1.11
N ARG A 22 6.52 12.49 2.17
CA ARG A 22 7.01 11.97 3.44
C ARG A 22 5.85 11.46 4.25
N ALA A 23 6.02 10.29 4.85
CA ALA A 23 4.97 9.62 5.59
C ALA A 23 5.46 9.05 6.92
N GLU A 24 4.51 8.76 7.81
CA GLU A 24 4.72 8.01 9.04
C GLU A 24 3.90 6.71 8.98
N ILE A 25 4.54 5.57 9.21
CA ILE A 25 3.85 4.28 9.23
C ILE A 25 2.96 4.19 10.48
N VAL A 26 1.70 3.81 10.27
CA VAL A 26 0.74 3.55 11.35
C VAL A 26 0.76 2.07 11.74
N SER A 27 0.67 1.17 10.76
CA SER A 27 0.52 -0.26 11.01
C SER A 27 0.72 -1.06 9.72
N PRO A 28 1.23 -2.30 9.79
CA PRO A 28 1.11 -3.24 8.69
C PRO A 28 -0.37 -3.44 8.34
N TYR A 29 -0.63 -3.70 7.05
CA TYR A 29 -1.98 -3.77 6.51
C TYR A 29 -2.23 -5.05 5.72
N SER A 30 -1.30 -5.42 4.85
CA SER A 30 -1.41 -6.64 4.03
C SER A 30 -0.03 -7.27 3.87
N ILE A 31 0.03 -8.61 3.94
CA ILE A 31 1.14 -9.42 3.47
C ILE A 31 0.59 -10.26 2.33
N PHE A 32 0.93 -9.87 1.11
CA PHE A 32 0.36 -10.44 -0.11
C PHE A 32 1.45 -11.16 -0.91
N SER A 33 1.30 -12.48 -1.03
CA SER A 33 2.20 -13.33 -1.80
C SER A 33 1.82 -13.33 -3.27
N VAL A 34 2.81 -13.24 -4.16
CA VAL A 34 2.63 -13.33 -5.61
C VAL A 34 3.53 -14.43 -6.17
N PRO A 35 3.10 -15.71 -6.08
CA PRO A 35 3.95 -16.84 -6.46
C PRO A 35 4.37 -16.82 -7.92
N ARG A 36 3.54 -16.27 -8.82
CA ARG A 36 3.80 -16.22 -10.26
C ARG A 36 5.07 -15.47 -10.63
N ILE A 37 5.49 -14.51 -9.80
CA ILE A 37 6.71 -13.72 -9.99
C ILE A 37 7.69 -13.85 -8.80
N SER A 38 7.41 -14.76 -7.87
CA SER A 38 8.23 -15.02 -6.67
C SER A 38 8.42 -13.80 -5.76
N GLU A 39 7.38 -12.98 -5.60
CA GLU A 39 7.41 -11.75 -4.78
C GLU A 39 6.45 -11.82 -3.59
N VAL A 40 6.73 -10.99 -2.57
CA VAL A 40 5.85 -10.73 -1.44
C VAL A 40 5.72 -9.22 -1.25
N TYR A 41 4.49 -8.73 -1.23
CA TYR A 41 4.16 -7.34 -1.01
C TYR A 41 3.76 -7.17 0.46
N ILE A 42 4.52 -6.34 1.18
CA ILE A 42 4.17 -5.94 2.55
C ILE A 42 3.69 -4.50 2.47
N VAL A 43 2.39 -4.32 2.67
CA VAL A 43 1.72 -3.02 2.56
C VAL A 43 1.45 -2.48 3.95
N PHE A 44 1.77 -1.21 4.15
CA PHE A 44 1.53 -0.48 5.39
C PHE A 44 0.46 0.59 5.18
N ARG A 45 -0.32 0.85 6.23
CA ARG A 45 -1.05 2.12 6.34
C ARG A 45 -0.11 3.17 6.88
N ALA A 46 -0.14 4.35 6.30
CA ALA A 46 0.70 5.47 6.70
C ALA A 46 -0.10 6.78 6.67
N ILE A 47 0.40 7.78 7.40
CA ILE A 47 -0.09 9.16 7.37
C ILE A 47 0.88 9.98 6.54
N ALA A 48 0.37 10.67 5.53
CA ALA A 48 1.16 11.65 4.78
C ALA A 48 1.44 12.88 5.67
N LEU A 49 2.71 13.24 5.81
CA LEU A 49 3.16 14.36 6.64
C LEU A 49 3.52 15.60 5.81
N GLU A 50 4.16 15.39 4.66
CA GLU A 50 4.66 16.47 3.79
C GLU A 50 4.62 16.03 2.33
N VAL A 51 4.21 16.95 1.46
CA VAL A 51 4.21 16.77 0.01
C VAL A 51 5.28 17.68 -0.58
N THR A 52 6.38 17.10 -1.05
CA THR A 52 7.53 17.89 -1.53
C THR A 52 7.37 18.39 -2.98
N GLY A 53 6.43 17.82 -3.74
CA GLY A 53 6.18 18.18 -5.14
C GLY A 53 7.19 17.60 -6.14
N GLN A 54 8.07 16.68 -5.71
CA GLN A 54 9.07 16.04 -6.57
C GLN A 54 8.85 14.53 -6.54
N PHE A 55 8.72 13.89 -7.70
CA PHE A 55 8.64 12.43 -7.81
C PHE A 55 9.78 11.88 -8.65
N GLY A 56 10.12 10.62 -8.43
CA GLY A 56 11.19 9.91 -9.10
C GLY A 56 10.88 9.60 -10.58
N PRO A 57 11.89 9.13 -11.32
CA PRO A 57 11.79 8.91 -12.77
C PRO A 57 10.80 7.80 -13.18
N GLU A 58 10.37 6.96 -12.24
CA GLU A 58 9.41 5.87 -12.48
C GLU A 58 7.94 6.35 -12.41
N THR A 59 7.72 7.58 -11.95
CA THR A 59 6.40 8.19 -11.82
C THR A 59 6.19 9.22 -12.92
N LEU A 60 5.05 9.16 -13.61
CA LEU A 60 4.68 10.16 -14.61
C LEU A 60 3.88 11.32 -14.00
N ASP A 61 3.03 11.00 -13.03
CA ASP A 61 2.22 11.95 -12.28
C ASP A 61 1.74 11.29 -10.98
N TYR A 62 1.35 12.09 -9.98
CA TYR A 62 0.72 11.60 -8.76
C TYR A 62 -0.38 12.57 -8.29
N GLN A 63 -1.45 12.00 -7.73
CA GLN A 63 -2.57 12.75 -7.19
C GLN A 63 -3.17 12.05 -5.98
N PHE A 64 -3.72 12.84 -5.05
CA PHE A 64 -4.57 12.32 -3.98
C PHE A 64 -6.00 12.14 -4.47
N PHE A 65 -6.59 10.97 -4.21
CA PHE A 65 -7.94 10.63 -4.63
C PHE A 65 -8.88 10.50 -3.42
N ALA A 66 -10.10 11.04 -3.55
CA ALA A 66 -11.20 10.57 -2.74
C ALA A 66 -11.59 9.14 -3.19
N PRO A 67 -12.17 8.30 -2.32
CA PRO A 67 -12.55 6.92 -2.68
C PRO A 67 -13.37 6.79 -3.96
N GLU A 68 -14.28 7.73 -4.19
CA GLU A 68 -15.15 7.81 -5.37
C GLU A 68 -14.43 8.23 -6.67
N ASP A 69 -13.26 8.88 -6.55
CA ASP A 69 -12.48 9.39 -7.67
C ASP A 69 -11.36 8.42 -8.12
N ILE A 70 -11.18 7.30 -7.41
CA ILE A 70 -10.12 6.33 -7.74
C ILE A 70 -10.40 5.73 -9.14
N PRO A 71 -9.43 5.77 -10.07
CA PRO A 71 -9.58 5.22 -11.41
C PRO A 71 -9.41 3.69 -11.39
N TRP A 72 -10.39 2.97 -10.85
CA TRP A 72 -10.34 1.52 -10.62
C TRP A 72 -9.96 0.69 -11.85
N ASP A 73 -10.42 1.10 -13.03
CA ASP A 73 -10.15 0.39 -14.29
C ASP A 73 -8.72 0.62 -14.80
N SER A 74 -8.01 1.62 -14.28
CA SER A 74 -6.59 1.89 -14.59
C SER A 74 -5.62 1.18 -13.65
N ILE A 75 -6.10 0.56 -12.57
CA ILE A 75 -5.26 -0.21 -11.65
C ILE A 75 -4.96 -1.56 -12.28
N TYR A 76 -3.76 -1.70 -12.84
CA TYR A 76 -3.35 -2.91 -13.55
C TYR A 76 -3.25 -4.14 -12.63
N TYR A 77 -2.83 -3.95 -11.38
CA TYR A 77 -2.52 -5.04 -10.47
C TYR A 77 -3.74 -5.45 -9.62
N PRO A 78 -4.33 -6.65 -9.81
CA PRO A 78 -5.56 -7.04 -9.11
C PRO A 78 -5.43 -7.07 -7.59
N ALA A 79 -4.22 -7.35 -7.07
CA ALA A 79 -3.98 -7.35 -5.63
C ALA A 79 -4.11 -5.94 -5.03
N ILE A 80 -3.55 -4.93 -5.70
CA ILE A 80 -3.61 -3.54 -5.23
C ILE A 80 -5.06 -3.05 -5.20
N ARG A 81 -5.85 -3.38 -6.23
CA ARG A 81 -7.29 -3.09 -6.26
C ARG A 81 -8.01 -3.66 -5.04
N GLN A 82 -7.86 -4.96 -4.78
CA GLN A 82 -8.52 -5.63 -3.63
C GLN A 82 -8.07 -5.05 -2.29
N ILE A 83 -6.78 -4.71 -2.16
CA ILE A 83 -6.23 -4.08 -0.94
C ILE A 83 -6.85 -2.70 -0.72
N LEU A 84 -7.02 -1.90 -1.77
CA LEU A 84 -7.62 -0.56 -1.70
C LEU A 84 -9.13 -0.60 -1.42
N GLU A 85 -9.87 -1.50 -2.08
CA GLU A 85 -11.31 -1.72 -1.83
C GLU A 85 -11.54 -2.07 -0.35
N ARG A 86 -10.76 -3.02 0.19
CA ARG A 86 -10.81 -3.37 1.62
C ARG A 86 -10.46 -2.19 2.52
N TYR A 87 -9.45 -1.41 2.16
CA TYR A 87 -9.05 -0.24 2.96
C TYR A 87 -10.18 0.77 3.09
N ILE A 88 -10.93 1.02 2.02
CA ILE A 88 -12.05 1.97 2.02
C ILE A 88 -13.17 1.46 2.94
N GLU A 89 -13.52 0.17 2.87
CA GLU A 89 -14.53 -0.44 3.74
C GLU A 89 -14.11 -0.40 5.23
N GLU A 90 -12.89 -0.83 5.54
CA GLU A 90 -12.36 -0.86 6.90
C GLU A 90 -12.17 0.53 7.49
N ARG A 91 -11.83 1.53 6.66
CA ARG A 91 -11.73 2.93 7.08
C ARG A 91 -13.09 3.48 7.53
N GLN A 92 -14.17 3.12 6.85
CA GLN A 92 -15.53 3.50 7.26
C GLN A 92 -15.94 2.83 8.57
N ALA A 93 -15.54 1.57 8.76
CA ALA A 93 -15.83 0.82 9.98
C ALA A 93 -14.96 1.23 11.19
N GLY A 94 -13.79 1.83 10.94
CA GLY A 94 -12.80 2.18 11.97
C GLY A 94 -12.06 0.97 12.55
N VAL A 95 -12.18 -0.20 11.94
CA VAL A 95 -11.56 -1.45 12.38
C VAL A 95 -10.77 -2.03 11.23
N TYR A 96 -9.48 -2.28 11.46
CA TYR A 96 -8.56 -2.75 10.45
C TYR A 96 -7.97 -4.09 10.86
N GLY A 97 -7.98 -5.06 9.94
CA GLY A 97 -7.25 -6.31 10.10
C GLY A 97 -6.01 -6.36 9.21
N ILE A 98 -5.12 -7.31 9.50
CA ILE A 98 -3.98 -7.62 8.63
C ILE A 98 -4.40 -8.75 7.70
N TYR A 99 -4.42 -8.51 6.40
CA TYR A 99 -4.64 -9.56 5.42
C TYR A 99 -3.35 -10.34 5.17
N ILE A 100 -3.41 -11.67 5.15
CA ILE A 100 -2.31 -12.56 4.78
C ILE A 100 -2.84 -13.55 3.74
N GLY A 101 -2.25 -13.57 2.53
CA GLY A 101 -2.74 -14.41 1.44
C GLY A 101 -2.17 -14.05 0.07
N ASN A 102 -2.90 -14.42 -0.99
CA ASN A 102 -2.61 -14.12 -2.40
C ASN A 102 -3.92 -13.82 -3.17
N ASP A 103 -3.87 -13.84 -4.50
CA ASP A 103 -5.02 -13.57 -5.37
C ASP A 103 -6.14 -14.64 -5.29
N ASP A 104 -5.82 -15.84 -4.80
CA ASP A 104 -6.77 -16.96 -4.71
C ASP A 104 -7.34 -17.15 -3.30
N THR A 105 -6.50 -17.02 -2.26
CA THR A 105 -6.82 -17.39 -0.89
C THR A 105 -6.12 -16.50 0.12
N GLY A 106 -6.81 -16.17 1.22
CA GLY A 106 -6.20 -15.44 2.32
C GLY A 106 -7.10 -15.33 3.54
N LYS A 107 -6.57 -14.71 4.59
CA LYS A 107 -7.27 -14.48 5.85
C LYS A 107 -6.98 -13.09 6.38
N VAL A 108 -8.00 -12.47 6.96
CA VAL A 108 -7.86 -11.23 7.71
C VAL A 108 -7.69 -11.58 9.19
N HIS A 109 -6.63 -11.07 9.78
CA HIS A 109 -6.27 -11.26 11.19
C HIS A 109 -6.50 -9.95 11.93
N PHE A 110 -7.43 -9.96 12.89
CA PHE A 110 -7.65 -8.83 13.78
C PHE A 110 -6.76 -8.98 15.02
N ILE A 111 -5.96 -7.96 15.30
CA ILE A 111 -5.18 -7.89 16.53
C ILE A 111 -6.13 -7.34 17.61
N ARG A 112 -6.30 -8.10 18.69
CA ARG A 112 -7.08 -7.72 19.87
C ARG A 112 -6.18 -7.14 20.95
#